data_AF-A0A8T4REV1-F1
#
_entry.id   AF-A0A8T4REV1-F1
#
_cell.length_a   1.000
_cell.length_b   1.000
_cell.length_c   1.000
_cell.angle_alpha   90.00
_cell.angle_beta   90.00
_cell.angle_gamma   90.00
#
_symmetry.space_group_name_H-M   'P 1'
#
loop_
_entity.id
_entity.type
_entity.pdbx_description
1 polymer ?
#
loop_
_entity_poly.entity_id
_entity_poly.type
_entity_poly.pdbx_seq_one_letter_code
_entity_poly.pdbx_strand_id
1 'polypeptide(L)' 'GSCRQNLFESSQVSRRNLEVIMSTTKKDKIVIATINELLPFGFGPNELNVDIIRYQSQPGPCGPGCTYED' A
#
# COMPACT_ATOMS: atom_id res chain seq x y z
N GLY A 1 2.66 -7.16 12.69
CA GLY A 1 3.65 -7.77 11.78
C GLY A 1 2.98 -8.07 10.45
N SER A 2 2.19 -9.15 10.40
CA SER A 2 1.49 -9.63 9.19
C SER A 2 0.69 -8.57 8.43
N CYS A 3 -0.18 -7.79 9.10
CA CYS A 3 -0.98 -6.76 8.42
C CYS A 3 -0.10 -5.69 7.77
N ARG A 4 0.99 -5.30 8.44
CA ARG A 4 1.94 -4.33 7.88
C ARG A 4 2.69 -4.90 6.69
N GLN A 5 3.05 -6.18 6.73
CA GLN A 5 3.69 -6.87 5.60
C GLN A 5 2.80 -6.90 4.36
N ASN A 6 1.52 -7.23 4.53
CA ASN A 6 0.56 -7.25 3.42
C ASN A 6 0.34 -5.86 2.80
N LEU A 7 0.19 -4.82 3.63
CA LEU A 7 0.10 -3.44 3.18
C LEU A 7 1.39 -2.98 2.50
N PHE A 8 2.56 -3.36 3.03
CA PHE A 8 3.85 -3.02 2.46
C PHE A 8 4.06 -3.64 1.08
N GLU A 9 3.74 -4.93 0.91
CA GLU A 9 3.77 -5.60 -0.40
C GLU A 9 2.85 -4.91 -1.41
N SER A 10 1.63 -4.56 -1.00
CA SER A 10 0.67 -3.82 -1.84
C SER A 10 1.19 -2.43 -2.24
N SER A 11 1.85 -1.74 -1.32
CA SER A 11 2.45 -0.42 -1.55
C SER A 11 3.56 -0.46 -2.61
N GLN A 12 4.40 -1.51 -2.58
CA GLN A 12 5.48 -1.69 -3.55
C GLN A 12 4.95 -2.06 -4.93
N VAL A 13 4.00 -3.00 -5.01
CA VAL A 13 3.39 -3.41 -6.31
C VAL A 13 2.69 -2.23 -6.98
N SER A 14 1.91 -1.46 -6.21
CA SER A 14 1.18 -0.29 -6.72
C SER A 14 2.05 0.95 -6.93
N ARG A 15 3.31 0.93 -6.47
CA ARG A 15 4.24 2.07 -6.45
C ARG A 15 3.66 3.30 -5.75
N ARG A 16 2.89 3.09 -4.68
CA ARG A 16 2.27 4.16 -3.89
C ARG A 16 2.66 4.01 -2.43
N ASN A 17 3.07 5.11 -1.81
CA ASN A 17 3.27 5.13 -0.36
C ASN A 17 1.90 5.25 0.33
N LEU A 18 1.42 4.17 0.92
CA LEU A 18 0.09 4.13 1.54
C LEU A 18 0.07 4.97 2.81
N GLU A 19 -0.90 5.88 2.91
CA GLU A 19 -1.25 6.53 4.18
C GLU A 19 -2.19 5.64 4.98
N VAL A 20 -1.85 5.40 6.24
CA VAL A 20 -2.60 4.54 7.15
C VAL A 20 -3.14 5.39 8.29
N ILE A 21 -4.47 5.53 8.32
CA ILE A 21 -5.18 6.25 9.37
C ILE A 21 -5.62 5.23 10.43
N MET A 22 -5.09 5.38 11.63
CA MET A 22 -5.41 4.52 12.77
C MET A 22 -6.13 5.32 13.84
N SER A 23 -7.10 4.69 14.49
CA SER A 23 -7.91 5.31 15.54
C SER A 23 -8.12 4.33 16.68
N THR A 24 -8.20 4.85 17.91
CA THR A 24 -8.78 4.11 19.03
C THR A 24 -10.29 3.90 18.79
N THR A 25 -10.89 2.95 19.49
CA THR A 25 -12.35 2.67 19.41
C THR A 25 -13.20 3.91 19.70
N LYS A 26 -12.74 4.78 20.60
CA LYS A 26 -13.43 6.03 20.97
C LYS A 26 -13.11 7.21 20.04
N LYS A 27 -12.16 7.05 19.10
CA LYS A 27 -11.70 8.11 18.19
C LYS A 27 -11.13 9.35 18.88
N ASP A 28 -10.74 9.22 20.15
CA ASP A 28 -10.07 10.26 20.92
C ASP A 28 -8.57 10.39 20.59
N LYS A 29 -8.01 9.37 19.91
CA LYS A 29 -6.64 9.39 19.39
C LYS A 29 -6.65 8.91 17.95
N ILE A 30 -6.15 9.77 17.07
CA ILE A 30 -5.97 9.50 15.65
C ILE A 30 -4.48 9.60 15.34
N VAL A 31 -3.93 8.59 14.68
CA VAL A 31 -2.55 8.56 14.21
C VAL A 31 -2.59 8.39 12.71
N ILE A 32 -1.88 9.26 12.01
CA ILE A 32 -1.68 9.18 10.56
C ILE A 32 -0.20 8.88 10.36
N ALA A 33 0.09 7.80 9.66
CA ALA A 33 1.45 7.40 9.32
C ALA A 33 1.45 6.71 7.96
N THR A 34 2.54 6.81 7.25
CA THR A 34 2.76 6.06 6.00
C THR A 34 3.19 4.63 6.30
N ILE A 35 2.97 3.71 5.36
CA ILE A 35 3.38 2.31 5.55
C ILE A 35 4.90 2.17 5.74
N ASN A 36 5.70 3.05 5.13
CA ASN A 36 7.15 3.09 5.30
C ASN A 36 7.59 3.52 6.70
N GLU A 37 6.79 4.36 7.38
CA GLU A 37 7.03 4.72 8.78
C GLU A 37 6.59 3.60 9.74
N LEU A 38 5.53 2.87 9.38
CA LEU A 38 5.01 1.75 10.19
C LEU A 38 5.86 0.46 10.07
N LEU A 39 6.55 0.28 8.95
CA LEU A 39 7.46 -0.84 8.70
C LEU A 39 8.77 -0.33 8.07
N PRO A 40 9.62 0.35 8.85
CA PRO A 40 10.91 0.82 8.36
C PRO A 40 11.78 -0.39 8.00
N PHE A 41 12.48 -0.29 6.86
CA PHE A 41 13.31 -1.38 6.31
C PHE A 41 12.52 -2.68 6.07
N GLY A 42 11.25 -2.56 5.68
CA GLY A 42 10.44 -3.70 5.27
C GLY A 42 11.06 -4.46 4.10
N PHE A 43 10.86 -5.77 4.09
CA PHE A 43 11.29 -6.65 3.00
C PHE A 43 10.09 -6.93 2.09
N GLY A 44 10.23 -6.77 0.78
CA GLY A 44 9.14 -6.93 -0.18
C GLY A 44 9.62 -7.16 -1.63
N PRO A 45 8.69 -7.04 -2.60
CA PRO A 45 8.98 -7.22 -4.03
C PRO A 45 10.23 -6.51 -4.57
N ASN A 46 10.52 -5.29 -4.13
CA ASN A 46 11.68 -4.51 -4.58
C ASN A 46 13.01 -5.17 -4.18
N GLU A 47 13.02 -5.90 -3.06
CA GLU A 47 14.19 -6.60 -2.53
C GLU A 47 14.41 -7.97 -3.18
N LEU A 48 13.43 -8.48 -3.93
CA LEU A 48 13.46 -9.79 -4.58
C LEU A 48 13.96 -9.77 -6.04
N ASN A 49 14.20 -8.57 -6.61
CA ASN A 49 14.56 -8.41 -8.02
C ASN A 49 13.59 -9.10 -9.00
N VAL A 50 12.29 -9.00 -8.70
CA VAL A 50 11.21 -9.55 -9.54
C VAL A 50 10.59 -8.46 -10.41
N ASP A 51 10.09 -8.84 -11.58
CA ASP A 51 9.34 -7.94 -12.47
C ASP A 51 7.92 -7.67 -11.92
N ILE A 52 7.81 -6.63 -11.10
CA ILE A 52 6.55 -6.23 -10.46
C ILE A 52 5.50 -5.67 -11.44
N ILE A 53 5.89 -5.31 -12.67
CA ILE A 53 4.97 -4.72 -13.66
C ILE A 53 3.85 -5.70 -14.01
N ARG A 54 4.14 -7.00 -13.99
CA ARG A 54 3.16 -8.07 -14.27
C ARG A 54 2.01 -8.15 -13.28
N TYR A 55 2.19 -7.59 -12.08
CA TYR A 55 1.21 -7.62 -11.00
C TYR A 55 0.46 -6.30 -10.84
N GLN A 56 0.77 -5.31 -11.68
CA GLN A 56 0.02 -4.07 -11.74
C GLN A 56 -1.28 -4.35 -12.48
N SER A 57 -2.42 -4.01 -11.88
CA SER A 57 -3.69 -4.05 -12.60
C SER A 57 -3.57 -3.15 -13.83
N GLN A 58 -4.03 -3.64 -14.99
CA GLN A 58 -4.16 -2.77 -16.15
C GLN A 58 -5.09 -1.61 -15.78
N PRO A 59 -4.81 -0.38 -16.26
CA PRO A 59 -5.81 0.68 -16.18
C PRO A 59 -7.12 0.13 -16.79
N GLY A 60 -8.25 0.38 -16.12
CA GLY A 60 -9.55 0.01 -16.66
C GLY A 60 -9.75 0.55 -18.08
N PRO A 61 -10.81 0.11 -18.79
CA PRO A 61 -11.02 0.44 -20.21
C PRO A 61 -11.05 1.94 -20.54
N CYS A 62 -11.10 2.83 -19.54
CA CYS A 62 -11.11 4.28 -19.69
C CYS A 62 -9.79 5.00 -19.36
N GLY A 63 -8.65 4.32 -19.45
CA GLY A 63 -7.33 4.97 -19.40
C GLY A 63 -6.89 5.44 -18.01
N PRO A 64 -5.76 6.17 -17.91
CA PRO A 64 -5.15 6.53 -16.63
C PRO A 64 -6.00 7.58 -15.90
N GLY A 65 -6.70 7.16 -14.85
CA GLY A 65 -7.52 8.04 -13.99
C GLY A 65 -8.81 7.40 -13.47
N CYS A 66 -9.25 6.29 -14.05
CA CYS A 66 -10.42 5.57 -13.57
C CYS A 66 -10.04 4.55 -12.49
N THR A 67 -10.43 4.78 -11.25
CA THR A 67 -10.62 3.71 -10.27
C THR A 67 -12.02 3.14 -10.43
N TYR A 68 -12.19 1.85 -10.14
CA TYR A 68 -13.52 1.28 -9.91
C TYR A 68 -14.15 2.06 -8.74
N GLU A 69 -15.23 2.79 -9.00
CA GLU A 69 -16.22 3.05 -7.96
C GLU A 69 -17.10 1.81 -7.87
N ASP A 70 -17.44 1.43 -6.63
CA ASP A 70 -18.12 0.17 -6.26
C ASP A 70 -19.44 -0.09 -7.01
#